data_AF-A0A089Q112-F1
#
_entry.id   AF-A0A089Q112-F1
#
_cell.length_a   1.000
_cell.length_b   1.000
_cell.length_c   1.000
_cell.angle_alpha   90.00
_cell.angle_beta   90.00
_cell.angle_gamma   90.00
#
_symmetry.space_group_name_H-M   'P 1'
#
loop_
_entity.id
_entity.type
_entity.pdbx_description
1 polymer ?
#
loop_
_entity_poly.entity_id
_entity_poly.type
_entity_poly.pdbx_seq_one_letter_code
_entity_poly.pdbx_strand_id
1 'polypeptide(L)'
;MLVLEEHHACIVLLFTDVQMPGVHDGFALARKVARAYPYISIVVASGQAKPGPNDLPDGARFIGKPFSVDIVHHHLREVLPDEQKPEPLRNENRA
;
A
#
# COMPACT_ATOMS: atom_id res chain seq x y z
N MET A 1 12.16 9.53 0.30
CA MET A 1 11.23 10.31 -0.56
C MET A 1 11.76 10.54 -1.96
N LEU A 2 13.09 10.59 -2.16
CA LEU A 2 13.72 10.76 -3.48
C LEU A 2 13.07 9.92 -4.59
N VAL A 3 12.84 8.62 -4.36
CA VAL A 3 12.17 7.74 -5.34
C VAL A 3 10.76 8.20 -5.71
N LEU A 4 9.98 8.69 -4.74
CA LEU A 4 8.65 9.24 -5.03
C LEU A 4 8.78 10.57 -5.77
N GLU A 5 9.68 11.45 -5.35
CA GLU A 5 9.89 12.75 -6.00
C GLU A 5 10.38 12.61 -7.45
N GLU A 6 11.21 11.62 -7.75
CA GLU A 6 11.78 11.39 -9.08
C GLU A 6 10.87 10.53 -9.98
N HIS A 7 10.07 9.63 -9.42
CA HIS A 7 9.35 8.61 -10.19
C HIS A 7 7.84 8.54 -9.93
N HIS A 8 7.25 9.48 -9.18
CA HIS A 8 5.82 9.45 -8.84
C HIS A 8 4.91 9.25 -10.05
N ALA A 9 5.26 9.75 -11.24
CA ALA A 9 4.44 9.63 -12.44
C ALA A 9 4.28 8.18 -12.93
N CYS A 10 5.20 7.27 -12.58
CA CYS A 10 5.18 5.87 -12.99
C CYS A 10 4.83 4.92 -11.84
N ILE A 11 4.61 5.44 -10.63
CA ILE A 11 4.25 4.66 -9.45
C ILE A 11 2.72 4.66 -9.35
N VAL A 12 2.13 3.46 -9.34
CA VAL A 12 0.69 3.29 -9.21
C VAL A 12 0.25 2.93 -7.78
N LEU A 13 1.18 2.42 -6.97
CA LEU A 13 0.90 1.90 -5.63
C LEU A 13 2.04 2.20 -4.66
N LEU A 14 1.69 2.69 -3.48
CA LEU A 14 2.51 2.61 -2.28
C LEU A 14 2.04 1.45 -1.41
N PHE A 15 2.93 0.49 -1.15
CA PHE A 15 2.75 -0.49 -0.08
C PHE A 15 3.76 -0.18 1.03
N THR A 16 3.30 0.08 2.26
CA THR A 16 4.18 0.48 3.37
C THR A 16 3.88 -0.24 4.68
N ASP A 17 4.92 -0.50 5.48
CA ASP A 17 4.77 -0.98 6.86
C ASP A 17 4.52 0.21 7.80
N VAL A 18 3.74 0.03 8.86
CA VAL A 18 3.58 1.10 9.88
C VAL A 18 4.85 1.26 10.68
N GLN A 19 5.43 0.16 11.18
CA GLN A 19 6.65 0.19 11.97
C GLN A 19 7.87 0.34 11.07
N MET A 20 8.34 1.57 10.88
CA MET A 20 9.58 1.88 10.18
C MET A 20 10.52 2.68 11.08
N PRO A 21 11.84 2.40 11.07
CA PRO A 21 12.81 3.26 11.72
C PRO A 21 12.82 4.67 11.09
N GLY A 22 12.85 5.72 11.92
CA GLY A 22 12.97 7.10 11.46
C GLY A 22 11.87 8.02 12.02
N VAL A 23 11.72 9.18 11.37
CA VAL A 23 10.86 10.29 11.83
C VAL A 23 9.39 10.12 11.39
N HIS A 24 9.14 9.35 10.33
CA HIS A 24 7.81 9.12 9.79
C HIS A 24 7.48 7.63 9.81
N ASP A 25 6.39 7.28 10.51
CA ASP A 25 5.79 5.95 10.42
C ASP A 25 5.03 5.76 9.10
N GLY A 26 4.58 4.54 8.84
CA GLY A 26 3.86 4.21 7.60
C GLY A 26 2.56 5.00 7.42
N PHE A 27 1.89 5.40 8.50
CA PHE A 27 0.68 6.22 8.41
C PHE A 27 1.01 7.65 8.00
N ALA A 28 2.06 8.25 8.57
CA ALA A 28 2.54 9.57 8.18
C ALA A 28 2.98 9.59 6.71
N LEU A 29 3.68 8.54 6.26
CA LEU A 29 4.07 8.40 4.85
C LEU A 29 2.84 8.27 3.94
N ALA A 30 1.88 7.41 4.30
CA ALA A 30 0.63 7.23 3.55
C ALA A 30 -0.13 8.55 3.38
N ARG A 31 -0.33 9.30 4.48
CA ARG A 31 -0.99 10.61 4.42
C ARG A 31 -0.22 11.61 3.56
N LYS A 32 1.12 11.59 3.61
CA LYS A 32 1.94 12.48 2.78
C LYS A 32 1.78 12.15 1.29
N VAL A 33 1.82 10.87 0.93
CA VAL A 33 1.67 10.43 -0.47
C VAL A 33 0.27 10.72 -0.97
N ALA A 34 -0.79 10.46 -0.19
CA ALA A 34 -2.15 10.78 -0.59
C ALA A 34 -2.36 12.28 -0.89
N ARG A 35 -1.69 13.17 -0.14
CA ARG A 35 -1.76 14.62 -0.36
C ARG A 35 -0.95 15.09 -1.57
N ALA A 36 0.24 14.52 -1.77
CA ALA A 36 1.15 14.96 -2.83
C ALA A 36 0.83 14.31 -4.19
N TYR A 37 0.38 13.05 -4.18
CA TYR A 37 0.16 12.22 -5.36
C TYR A 37 -1.17 11.46 -5.25
N PRO A 38 -2.33 12.12 -5.40
CA PRO A 38 -3.65 11.51 -5.17
C PRO A 38 -4.00 10.32 -6.08
N TYR A 39 -3.27 10.15 -7.18
CA TYR A 39 -3.45 9.05 -8.12
C TYR A 39 -2.69 7.78 -7.71
N ILE A 40 -1.82 7.85 -6.69
CA ILE A 40 -1.11 6.69 -6.15
C ILE A 40 -2.03 5.98 -5.16
N SER A 41 -2.35 4.72 -5.47
CA SER A 41 -3.06 3.82 -4.57
C SER A 41 -2.23 3.52 -3.31
N ILE A 42 -2.87 3.31 -2.16
CA ILE A 42 -2.13 3.13 -0.90
C ILE A 42 -2.62 1.88 -0.15
N VAL A 43 -1.66 1.03 0.22
CA VAL A 43 -1.83 -0.09 1.12
C VAL A 43 -0.85 0.05 2.28
N VAL A 44 -1.39 0.03 3.50
CA VAL A 44 -0.60 0.05 4.74
C VAL A 44 -0.71 -1.31 5.42
N ALA A 45 0.40 -1.86 5.89
CA ALA A 45 0.40 -3.11 6.63
C ALA A 45 1.04 -2.94 8.02
N SER A 46 0.57 -3.71 9.00
CA SER A 46 1.22 -3.77 10.33
C SER A 46 0.87 -5.07 11.06
N GLY A 47 1.81 -5.58 11.85
CA GLY A 47 1.58 -6.72 12.75
C GLY A 47 1.25 -6.34 14.19
N GLN A 48 1.34 -5.06 14.56
CA GLN A 48 1.19 -4.60 15.95
C GLN A 48 0.32 -3.35 16.07
N ALA A 49 0.36 -2.44 15.09
CA ALA A 49 -0.43 -1.22 15.09
C ALA A 49 -1.73 -1.43 14.31
N LYS A 50 -2.83 -0.90 14.83
CA LYS A 50 -4.09 -0.76 14.10
C LYS A 50 -4.34 0.72 13.84
N PRO A 51 -4.90 1.09 12.67
CA PRO A 51 -5.20 2.48 12.37
C PRO A 51 -6.24 3.03 13.35
N GLY A 52 -5.96 4.18 13.93
CA GLY A 52 -6.92 4.98 14.66
C GLY A 52 -7.76 5.87 13.72
N PRO A 53 -8.66 6.70 14.30
CA PRO A 53 -9.38 7.71 13.52
C PRO A 53 -8.41 8.63 12.76
N ASN A 54 -8.63 8.81 11.46
CA ASN A 54 -7.83 9.64 10.55
C ASN A 54 -6.40 9.16 10.26
N ASP A 55 -6.02 7.94 10.68
CA ASP A 55 -4.67 7.44 10.38
C ASP A 55 -4.48 7.08 8.92
N LEU A 56 -5.50 6.46 8.34
CA LEU A 56 -5.55 6.13 6.92
C LEU A 56 -6.15 7.30 6.14
N PRO A 57 -5.51 7.74 5.03
CA PRO A 57 -6.15 8.66 4.10
C PRO A 57 -7.30 7.96 3.35
N ASP A 58 -8.18 8.77 2.76
CA ASP A 58 -9.30 8.25 1.97
C ASP A 58 -8.81 7.34 0.84
N GLY A 59 -9.51 6.21 0.65
CA GLY A 59 -9.18 5.21 -0.37
C GLY A 59 -8.01 4.28 -0.01
N ALA A 60 -7.26 4.54 1.07
CA ALA A 60 -6.21 3.61 1.51
C ALA A 60 -6.79 2.34 2.15
N ARG A 61 -6.08 1.23 2.00
CA ARG A 61 -6.41 -0.05 2.66
C ARG A 61 -5.39 -0.39 3.73
N PHE A 62 -5.86 -1.07 4.76
CA PHE A 62 -5.01 -1.61 5.81
C PHE A 62 -5.03 -3.14 5.79
N ILE A 63 -3.85 -3.76 5.88
CA ILE A 63 -3.67 -5.20 5.96
C ILE A 63 -2.98 -5.55 7.29
N GLY A 64 -3.65 -6.33 8.13
CA GLY A 64 -3.04 -6.88 9.35
C GLY A 64 -2.04 -7.98 9.00
N LYS A 65 -0.85 -7.96 9.59
CA LYS A 65 0.11 -9.07 9.51
C LYS A 65 -0.22 -10.15 10.55
N PRO A 66 -0.01 -11.45 10.25
CA PRO A 66 0.48 -11.97 8.97
C PRO A 66 -0.59 -11.96 7.87
N PHE A 67 -0.18 -11.73 6.63
CA PHE A 67 -1.05 -11.79 5.44
C PHE A 67 -0.52 -12.80 4.42
N SER A 68 -1.42 -13.46 3.70
CA SER A 68 -1.08 -14.32 2.57
C SER A 68 -0.93 -13.51 1.28
N VAL A 69 -0.35 -14.13 0.25
CA VAL A 69 -0.27 -13.54 -1.09
C VAL A 69 -1.68 -13.27 -1.65
N ASP A 70 -2.65 -14.15 -1.35
CA ASP A 70 -4.05 -13.97 -1.76
C ASP A 70 -4.70 -12.73 -1.13
N ILE A 71 -4.44 -12.47 0.16
CA ILE A 71 -4.94 -11.28 0.85
C ILE A 71 -4.39 -10.01 0.19
N VAL A 72 -3.08 -10.01 -0.12
CA VAL A 72 -2.47 -8.89 -0.82
C VAL A 72 -3.09 -8.74 -2.21
N HIS A 73 -3.16 -9.80 -3.00
CA HIS A 73 -3.70 -9.77 -4.36
C HIS A 73 -5.14 -9.26 -4.40
N HIS A 74 -5.98 -9.72 -3.47
CA HIS A 74 -7.35 -9.25 -3.32
C HIS A 74 -7.40 -7.74 -3.12
N HIS A 75 -6.66 -7.20 -2.14
CA HIS A 75 -6.65 -5.77 -1.89
C HIS A 75 -6.03 -4.98 -3.05
N LEU A 76 -5.00 -5.49 -3.71
CA LEU A 76 -4.45 -4.84 -4.90
C LEU A 76 -5.50 -4.69 -6.01
N ARG A 77 -6.33 -5.72 -6.23
CA ARG A 77 -7.42 -5.66 -7.20
C ARG A 77 -8.55 -4.70 -6.80
N GLU A 78 -8.74 -4.45 -5.50
CA GLU A 78 -9.74 -3.50 -5.01
C GLU A 78 -9.29 -2.05 -5.12
N VAL A 79 -7.98 -1.79 -4.96
CA VAL A 79 -7.45 -0.42 -4.89
C VAL A 79 -6.98 0.06 -6.26
N LEU A 80 -6.42 -0.82 -7.09
CA LEU A 80 -5.88 -0.42 -8.39
C LEU A 80 -6.98 -0.28 -9.45
N PRO A 81 -6.88 0.74 -10.33
CA PRO A 81 -7.76 0.87 -11.48
C PRO A 81 -7.58 -0.30 -12.44
N ASP A 82 -8.61 -0.59 -13.25
CA ASP A 82 -8.66 -1.80 -14.10
C ASP A 82 -7.42 -2.00 -14.97
N GLU A 83 -6.90 -0.91 -15.55
CA GLU A 83 -5.72 -0.89 -16.43
C GLU A 83 -4.40 -1.24 -15.70
N GLN A 84 -4.38 -1.17 -14.37
CA GLN A 84 -3.19 -1.33 -13.53
C GLN A 84 -3.32 -2.53 -12.59
N LYS A 85 -4.36 -3.36 -12.74
CA LYS A 85 -4.56 -4.55 -11.91
C LYS A 85 -3.45 -5.57 -12.16
N PRO A 86 -2.90 -6.19 -11.11
CA PRO A 86 -1.88 -7.22 -11.26
C PRO A 86 -2.48 -8.44 -11.97
N GLU A 87 -1.63 -9.13 -12.72
CA GLU A 87 -1.96 -10.46 -13.24
C GLU A 87 -2.37 -11.41 -12.09
N PRO A 88 -3.17 -12.44 -12.36
CA PRO A 88 -3.47 -13.47 -11.38
C PRO A 88 -2.18 -14.02 -10.75
N LEU A 89 -2.24 -14.35 -9.46
CA LEU A 89 -1.11 -14.99 -8.79
C LEU A 89 -0.70 -16.25 -9.56
N ARG A 90 0.60 -16.39 -9.80
CA ARG A 90 1.13 -17.58 -10.45
C ARG A 90 0.91 -18.75 -9.49
N ASN A 91 0.07 -19.71 -9.88
CA ASN A 91 -0.16 -20.91 -9.10
C ASN A 91 1.18 -21.64 -8.89
N GLU A 92 1.65 -21.75 -7.64
CA GLU A 92 2.84 -22.53 -7.27
C GLU A 92 2.61 -24.05 -7.32
N ASN A 93 1.50 -24.50 -7.93
CA ASN A 93 1.24 -25.92 -8.19
C ASN A 93 1.97 -26.40 -9.46
N ARG A 94 3.28 -26.22 -9.49
CA ARG A 94 4.20 -26.93 -10.39
C ARG A 94 5.15 -27.76 -9.51
N ALA A 95 4.60 -28.82 -8.93
CA ALA A 95 5.35 -30.00 -8.48
C ALA A 95 4.91 -31.17 -9.38
#